data_AF-A0AAV5XU83-F1
#
_entry.id   AF-A0AAV5XU83-F1
#
_cell.length_a   1.000
_cell.length_b   1.000
_cell.length_c   1.000
_cell.angle_alpha   90.00
_cell.angle_beta   90.00
_cell.angle_gamma   90.00
#
_symmetry.space_group_name_H-M   'P 1'
#
loop_
_entity.id
_entity.type
_entity.pdbx_description
1 polymer ?
#
loop_
_entity_poly.entity_id
_entity_poly.type
_entity_poly.pdbx_seq_one_letter_code
_entity_poly.pdbx_strand_id
1 'polypeptide(L)' 'MGTCPKCKLRIRRNGNHIKLGTTWYHKFCPRRPVAAKKPPAAATKT' A
#
# COMPACT_ATOMS: atom_id res chain seq x y z
N MET A 1 -7.67 -1.62 10.39
CA MET A 1 -7.66 -1.52 8.91
C MET A 1 -6.49 -2.35 8.45
N GLY A 2 -6.76 -3.58 8.01
CA GLY A 2 -5.72 -4.54 7.69
C GLY A 2 -4.97 -4.18 6.41
N THR A 3 -4.47 -5.22 5.76
CA THR A 3 -3.79 -5.11 4.48
C THR A 3 -4.82 -5.25 3.36
N CYS A 4 -4.75 -4.39 2.34
CA CYS A 4 -5.59 -4.56 1.16
C CYS A 4 -5.16 -5.84 0.42
N PRO A 5 -6.03 -6.84 0.22
CA PRO A 5 -5.62 -8.11 -0.39
C PRO A 5 -5.22 -7.97 -1.86
N LYS A 6 -5.67 -6.89 -2.54
CA LYS A 6 -5.37 -6.64 -3.96
C LYS A 6 -3.96 -6.10 -4.20
N CYS A 7 -3.49 -5.16 -3.38
CA CYS A 7 -2.15 -4.57 -3.52
C CYS A 7 -1.16 -5.00 -2.45
N LYS A 8 -1.61 -5.73 -1.42
CA LYS A 8 -0.81 -6.15 -0.25
C LYS A 8 -0.22 -4.97 0.55
N LEU A 9 -0.73 -3.75 0.35
CA LEU A 9 -0.32 -2.56 1.11
C LEU A 9 -1.23 -2.35 2.32
N ARG A 10 -0.65 -1.79 3.38
CA ARG A 10 -1.37 -1.43 4.61
C ARG A 10 -2.36 -0.30 4.33
N ILE A 11 -3.61 -0.49 4.74
CA ILE A 11 -4.66 0.52 4.58
C ILE A 11 -4.52 1.59 5.65
N ARG A 12 -4.38 2.85 5.21
CA ARG A 12 -4.27 4.02 6.10
C ARG A 12 -5.65 4.59 6.43
N ARG A 13 -5.75 5.24 7.60
CA ARG A 13 -6.96 5.97 8.06
C ARG A 13 -7.06 7.36 7.39
N ASN A 14 -7.01 7.43 6.07
CA ASN A 14 -7.05 8.68 5.30
C ASN A 14 -8.31 8.82 4.42
N GLY A 15 -9.34 8.01 4.68
CA GLY A 15 -10.59 8.00 3.88
C GLY A 15 -10.48 7.30 2.51
N ASN A 16 -9.28 6.94 2.04
CA ASN A 16 -9.08 6.20 0.79
C ASN A 16 -9.21 4.67 1.00
N HIS A 17 -10.31 4.24 1.61
CA HIS A 17 -10.62 2.82 1.77
C HIS A 17 -12.13 2.57 1.85
N ILE A 18 -12.53 1.35 1.48
CA ILE A 18 -13.90 0.85 1.48
C ILE A 18 -13.92 -0.55 2.09
N LYS A 19 -14.97 -0.85 2.86
CA LYS A 19 -15.18 -2.19 3.42
C LYS A 19 -16.11 -2.95 2.48
N LEU A 20 -15.64 -4.08 1.95
CA LEU A 20 -16.44 -5.02 1.17
C LEU A 20 -16.59 -6.30 2.00
N GLY A 21 -17.79 -6.53 2.52
CA GLY A 21 -18.07 -7.59 3.49
C GLY A 21 -17.26 -7.41 4.78
N THR A 22 -16.40 -8.38 5.09
CA THR A 22 -15.48 -8.34 6.23
C THR A 22 -14.12 -7.70 5.89
N THR A 23 -13.84 -7.49 4.60
CA THR A 23 -12.49 -7.15 4.11
C THR A 23 -12.39 -5.68 3.71
N TRP A 24 -11.28 -5.05 4.06
CA TRP A 24 -11.00 -3.67 3.66
C TRP A 24 -10.18 -3.60 2.37
N TYR A 25 -10.54 -2.68 1.49
CA TYR A 25 -9.87 -2.39 0.23
C TYR A 25 -9.57 -0.90 0.14
N HIS A 26 -8.53 -0.53 -0.61
CA HIS A 26 -8.36 0.87 -1.04
C HIS A 26 -9.45 1.23 -2.04
N LYS A 27 -10.08 2.41 -1.93
CA LYS A 27 -11.02 2.90 -2.95
C LYS A 27 -10.30 3.06 -4.28
N PHE A 28 -9.14 3.71 -4.22
CA PHE A 28 -8.19 3.75 -5.33
C PHE A 28 -7.04 2.79 -5.05
N CYS A 29 -7.25 1.51 -5.35
CA CYS A 29 -6.20 0.51 -5.17
C CYS A 29 -5.11 0.70 -6.24
N PRO A 30 -3.85 0.94 -5.86
CA PRO A 30 -2.76 0.99 -6.83
C PRO A 30 -2.68 -0.37 -7.54
N ARG A 31 -2.76 -0.37 -8.88
CA ARG A 31 -2.58 -1.57 -9.71
C ARG A 31 -1.13 -2.01 -9.57
N ARG A 32 -0.90 -2.96 -8.65
CA ARG A 32 0.40 -3.52 -8.24
C ARG A 32 1.33 -2.46 -7.62
N PRO A 33 1.85 -2.68 -6.40
CA PRO A 33 3.22 -2.30 -6.21
C PRO A 33 4.01 -3.25 -7.11
N VAL A 34 4.39 -2.81 -8.32
CA VAL A 34 5.75 -3.17 -8.74
C VAL A 34 6.57 -2.83 -7.52
N ALA A 35 7.17 -3.83 -6.88
CA ALA A 35 8.10 -3.59 -5.81
C ALA A 35 9.00 -2.49 -6.36
N ALA A 36 8.80 -1.25 -5.89
CA ALA A 36 9.63 -0.15 -6.30
C ALA A 36 10.95 -0.64 -5.77
N LYS A 37 11.80 -1.16 -6.68
CA LYS A 37 13.15 -1.60 -6.37
C LYS A 37 13.69 -0.39 -5.66
N LYS A 38 13.76 -0.48 -4.33
CA LYS A 38 14.27 0.59 -3.49
C LYS A 38 15.62 0.87 -4.16
N PRO A 39 15.86 2.03 -4.80
CA PRO A 39 17.22 2.33 -5.18
C PRO A 39 18.01 2.15 -3.89
N PRO A 40 19.09 1.34 -3.89
CA PRO A 40 19.83 1.07 -2.66
C PRO A 40 20.07 2.43 -2.03
N ALA A 41 19.66 2.55 -0.76
CA ALA A 41 19.68 3.78 -0.01
C ALA A 41 21.00 4.48 -0.34
N ALA A 42 20.91 5.65 -0.98
CA ALA A 42 22.09 6.41 -1.35
C ALA A 42 22.88 6.56 -0.05
N ALA A 43 24.01 5.86 -0.01
CA ALA A 43 24.89 5.86 1.14
C ALA A 43 25.30 7.32 1.32
N THR A 44 24.80 7.91 2.40
CA THR A 44 25.30 9.16 2.95
C THR A 44 26.81 8.98 3.12
N LYS A 45 27.59 9.61 2.25
CA LYS A 45 29.02 9.81 2.46
C LYS A 45 29.22 11.24 2.91
N THR A 46 29.73 11.34 4.14
CA THR A 46 30.62 12.34 4.75
C THR A 46 30.16 13.79 4.76
#